data_AF-A0A1B2YRR1-F1
#
_entry.id   AF-A0A1B2YRR1-F1
#
_cell.length_a   1.000
_cell.length_b   1.000
_cell.length_c   1.000
_cell.angle_alpha   90.00
_cell.angle_beta   90.00
_cell.angle_gamma   90.00
#
_symmetry.space_group_name_H-M   'P 1'
#
loop_
_entity.id
_entity.type
_entity.pdbx_description
1 polymer ?
#
loop_
_entity_poly.entity_id
_entity_poly.type
_entity_poly.pdbx_seq_one_letter_code
_entity_poly.pdbx_strand_id
1 'polypeptide(L)'
;MKYSIFILFILSLHFSYSQGNNVTLLSQWSDSSLPPVYDGESVYNEVWGITKDGIEYAIIGSRMGTHIFRVNASNQLVEIDFVMGKHTGSDAIHRDYHDYQNYLYAVCDEGPSSLQIMDLSFLPDSVSVIYDDDSLITRSHNIFIDTAYGKLYSCSNKNSGGSNALKVLDISTPTNPTFLYNYDLVSHVHDAYVMNDTAFLNCGGQGLKVVTELNQSCIQIGELSTYPQKGYNHAGWLNGDKNIYAMCDENHGLDVKVLDVSDLNDIQVKSLFNSQMGDAPNSIAHNVIIRNNIAFVSYYHDGLQIFDLSDPLSPQKIGHYDTYIGNPAVSYAGCWGVYPFRNGDKILVSDRANGLFLLGFQPPPVTVESPHEIFPNPSNGILYFFKDHGLFADYTLHIYNGLGQQLMQIEGKADYTQLNLENYKSGLYYLRYVSNVDDTMFISKFYIQ
;
A
#
# COMPACT_ATOMS: atom_id res chain seq x y z
N MET A 1 -57.52 -33.26 1.14
CA MET A 1 -56.19 -32.75 1.54
C MET A 1 -55.46 -32.28 0.29
N LYS A 2 -55.34 -30.97 0.09
CA LYS A 2 -54.52 -30.39 -0.99
C LYS A 2 -53.23 -29.88 -0.35
N TYR A 3 -52.10 -30.45 -0.74
CA TYR A 3 -50.78 -30.01 -0.30
C TYR A 3 -50.33 -28.86 -1.21
N SER A 4 -50.17 -27.67 -0.65
CA SER A 4 -49.50 -26.56 -1.32
C SER A 4 -48.00 -26.64 -1.03
N ILE A 5 -47.21 -26.82 -2.09
CA ILE A 5 -45.75 -26.78 -2.06
C ILE A 5 -45.33 -25.31 -2.06
N PHE A 6 -44.64 -24.88 -1.01
CA PHE A 6 -44.07 -23.53 -0.91
C PHE A 6 -42.63 -23.60 -1.43
N ILE A 7 -42.36 -22.97 -2.58
CA ILE A 7 -41.00 -22.84 -3.13
C ILE A 7 -40.41 -21.56 -2.54
N LEU A 8 -39.39 -21.72 -1.70
CA LEU A 8 -38.63 -20.64 -1.10
C LEU A 8 -37.59 -20.14 -2.12
N PHE A 9 -37.80 -18.96 -2.70
CA PHE A 9 -36.75 -18.26 -3.45
C PHE A 9 -35.75 -17.66 -2.46
N ILE A 10 -34.55 -18.21 -2.42
CA ILE A 10 -33.42 -17.60 -1.71
C ILE A 10 -32.85 -16.52 -2.63
N LEU A 11 -33.16 -15.26 -2.34
CA LEU A 11 -32.44 -14.11 -2.91
C LEU A 11 -31.06 -14.05 -2.26
N SER A 12 -30.00 -14.24 -3.04
CA SER A 12 -28.64 -13.92 -2.63
C SER A 12 -28.50 -12.40 -2.51
N LEU A 13 -28.42 -11.90 -1.28
CA LEU A 13 -28.09 -10.51 -0.98
C LEU A 13 -26.58 -10.32 -1.22
N HIS A 14 -26.22 -9.62 -2.29
CA HIS A 14 -24.87 -9.10 -2.47
C HIS A 14 -24.70 -7.90 -1.53
N PHE A 15 -23.85 -8.03 -0.53
CA PHE A 15 -23.44 -6.92 0.34
C PHE A 15 -22.44 -6.05 -0.41
N SER A 16 -22.84 -4.84 -0.77
CA SER A 16 -21.93 -3.80 -1.23
C SER A 16 -21.46 -3.00 -0.01
N TYR A 17 -20.20 -3.22 0.40
CA TYR A 17 -19.56 -2.43 1.45
C TYR A 17 -19.20 -1.05 0.89
N SER A 18 -19.76 0.03 1.46
CA SER A 18 -19.45 1.41 1.07
C SER A 18 -18.20 1.88 1.83
N GLN A 19 -17.12 2.06 1.10
CA GLN A 19 -15.82 2.57 1.57
C GLN A 19 -15.76 4.09 1.40
N GLY A 20 -14.75 4.75 1.99
CA GLY A 20 -14.65 6.22 2.10
C GLY A 20 -15.04 6.96 0.81
N ASN A 21 -15.78 8.06 0.93
CA ASN A 21 -16.45 8.73 -0.20
C ASN A 21 -15.56 9.21 -1.36
N ASN A 22 -14.24 9.13 -1.18
CA ASN A 22 -13.23 9.46 -2.17
C ASN A 22 -12.39 8.27 -2.62
N VAL A 23 -12.53 7.08 -2.02
CA VAL A 23 -11.92 5.83 -2.49
C VAL A 23 -13.02 4.80 -2.74
N THR A 24 -13.18 4.40 -4.00
CA THR A 24 -14.26 3.51 -4.44
C THR A 24 -13.71 2.21 -4.98
N LEU A 25 -14.36 1.08 -4.69
CA LEU A 25 -14.03 -0.17 -5.35
C LEU A 25 -14.49 -0.14 -6.80
N LEU A 26 -13.56 -0.31 -7.73
CA LEU A 26 -13.89 -0.43 -9.15
C LEU A 26 -13.97 -1.90 -9.57
N SER A 27 -13.01 -2.72 -9.11
CA SER A 27 -12.97 -4.15 -9.40
C SER A 27 -12.16 -4.87 -8.33
N GLN A 28 -12.46 -6.15 -8.11
CA GLN A 28 -11.67 -7.04 -7.28
C GLN A 28 -11.50 -8.39 -8.01
N TRP A 29 -10.36 -9.02 -7.85
CA TRP A 29 -10.10 -10.37 -8.32
C TRP A 29 -9.46 -11.21 -7.21
N SER A 30 -9.90 -12.47 -7.12
CA SER A 30 -9.27 -13.51 -6.32
C SER A 30 -9.53 -14.87 -6.96
N ASP A 31 -8.62 -15.82 -6.71
CA ASP A 31 -8.67 -17.20 -7.17
C ASP A 31 -8.65 -18.17 -5.97
N SER A 32 -9.79 -18.80 -5.73
CA SER A 32 -9.96 -19.81 -4.66
C SER A 32 -9.38 -21.18 -5.02
N SER A 33 -8.90 -21.38 -6.25
CA SER A 33 -8.26 -22.63 -6.68
C SER A 33 -6.78 -22.71 -6.29
N LEU A 34 -6.16 -21.60 -5.88
CA LEU A 34 -4.79 -21.57 -5.39
C LEU A 34 -4.64 -22.46 -4.14
N PRO A 35 -3.48 -23.13 -3.96
CA PRO A 35 -3.28 -24.11 -2.88
C PRO A 35 -3.49 -23.51 -1.47
N PRO A 36 -3.64 -24.27 -0.38
CA PRO A 36 -3.70 -23.67 0.95
C PRO A 36 -2.31 -23.20 1.45
N VAL A 37 -2.27 -22.23 2.35
CA VAL A 37 -1.06 -21.73 3.04
C VAL A 37 -1.02 -22.21 4.49
N TYR A 38 0.17 -22.21 5.09
CA TYR A 38 0.36 -22.61 6.49
C TYR A 38 -0.31 -21.64 7.49
N ASP A 39 -0.25 -20.34 7.21
CA ASP A 39 -0.86 -19.28 8.04
C ASP A 39 -2.33 -18.99 7.69
N GLY A 40 -2.86 -19.62 6.65
CA GLY A 40 -4.24 -19.47 6.19
C GLY A 40 -4.52 -18.25 5.31
N GLU A 41 -3.59 -17.29 5.20
CA GLU A 41 -3.90 -15.97 4.64
C GLU A 41 -2.86 -15.44 3.63
N SER A 42 -1.64 -15.98 3.55
CA SER A 42 -0.56 -15.52 2.63
C SER A 42 -0.65 -16.06 1.21
N VAL A 43 -1.79 -15.88 0.55
CA VAL A 43 -2.07 -16.44 -0.78
C VAL A 43 -1.43 -15.65 -1.91
N TYR A 44 -1.55 -14.32 -1.83
CA TYR A 44 -1.09 -13.34 -2.81
C TYR A 44 0.04 -12.49 -2.24
N ASN A 45 0.85 -11.92 -3.13
CA ASN A 45 1.97 -11.05 -2.81
C ASN A 45 2.21 -10.05 -3.92
N GLU A 46 2.76 -8.90 -3.52
CA GLU A 46 3.12 -7.79 -4.40
C GLU A 46 2.00 -7.22 -5.27
N VAL A 47 2.19 -6.02 -5.78
CA VAL A 47 1.37 -5.46 -6.84
C VAL A 47 2.18 -4.50 -7.69
N TRP A 48 2.07 -4.63 -9.01
CA TRP A 48 2.72 -3.70 -9.94
C TRP A 48 1.75 -3.25 -11.02
N GLY A 49 1.91 -2.01 -11.46
CA GLY A 49 1.10 -1.43 -12.53
C GLY A 49 1.95 -1.02 -13.71
N ILE A 50 1.41 -1.19 -14.93
CA ILE A 50 2.06 -0.75 -16.17
C ILE A 50 1.05 0.00 -17.01
N THR A 51 1.49 1.05 -17.71
CA THR A 51 0.71 1.70 -18.76
C THR A 51 1.38 1.47 -20.10
N LYS A 52 0.69 0.79 -21.02
CA LYS A 52 1.16 0.56 -22.39
C LYS A 52 0.08 0.99 -23.39
N ASP A 53 0.45 1.82 -24.36
CA ASP A 53 -0.45 2.32 -25.41
C ASP A 53 -1.75 2.95 -24.86
N GLY A 54 -1.66 3.59 -23.70
CA GLY A 54 -2.79 4.23 -23.01
C GLY A 54 -3.68 3.26 -22.22
N ILE A 55 -3.38 1.97 -22.21
CA ILE A 55 -4.08 0.93 -21.45
C ILE A 55 -3.29 0.63 -20.17
N GLU A 56 -4.03 0.51 -19.06
CA GLU A 56 -3.47 0.14 -17.76
C GLU A 56 -3.53 -1.39 -17.58
N TYR A 57 -2.44 -1.93 -17.06
CA TYR A 57 -2.29 -3.34 -16.74
C TYR A 57 -1.91 -3.49 -15.28
N ALA A 58 -2.52 -4.45 -14.61
CA ALA A 58 -2.25 -4.78 -13.22
C ALA A 58 -1.57 -6.13 -13.14
N ILE A 59 -0.57 -6.24 -12.27
CA ILE A 59 0.21 -7.43 -12.03
C ILE A 59 0.11 -7.72 -10.54
N ILE A 60 -0.14 -8.98 -10.20
CA ILE A 60 -0.13 -9.47 -8.83
C ILE A 60 0.59 -10.81 -8.78
N GLY A 61 1.36 -11.02 -7.73
CA GLY A 61 1.97 -12.31 -7.42
C GLY A 61 1.03 -13.21 -6.64
N SER A 62 1.19 -14.50 -6.87
CA SER A 62 0.63 -15.55 -6.04
C SER A 62 1.70 -16.60 -5.77
N ARG A 63 1.41 -17.55 -4.91
CA ARG A 63 2.29 -18.71 -4.69
C ARG A 63 2.59 -19.53 -5.94
N MET A 64 1.78 -19.41 -6.98
CA MET A 64 1.99 -20.13 -8.24
C MET A 64 2.77 -19.32 -9.27
N GLY A 65 2.74 -17.99 -9.21
CA GLY A 65 3.40 -17.17 -10.22
C GLY A 65 2.82 -15.77 -10.31
N THR A 66 2.79 -15.24 -11.52
CA THR A 66 2.46 -13.86 -11.84
C THR A 66 1.19 -13.82 -12.66
N HIS A 67 0.16 -13.16 -12.14
CA HIS A 67 -1.11 -12.95 -12.83
C HIS A 67 -1.10 -11.56 -13.47
N ILE A 68 -1.55 -11.47 -14.72
CA ILE A 68 -1.49 -10.24 -15.51
C ILE A 68 -2.89 -9.90 -15.99
N PHE A 69 -3.34 -8.69 -15.66
CA PHE A 69 -4.67 -8.20 -15.93
C PHE A 69 -4.62 -6.97 -16.82
N ARG A 70 -5.56 -6.87 -17.76
CA ARG A 70 -5.90 -5.61 -18.39
C ARG A 70 -7.01 -4.93 -17.58
N VAL A 71 -6.87 -3.63 -17.33
CA VAL A 71 -7.99 -2.79 -16.86
C VAL A 71 -8.80 -2.36 -18.08
N ASN A 72 -10.03 -2.87 -18.21
CA ASN A 72 -10.88 -2.53 -19.36
C ASN A 72 -11.49 -1.11 -19.23
N ALA A 73 -12.17 -0.65 -20.28
CA ALA A 73 -12.78 0.69 -20.31
C ALA A 73 -13.87 0.93 -19.24
N SER A 74 -14.40 -0.14 -18.63
CA SER A 74 -15.37 -0.08 -17.52
C SER A 74 -14.71 -0.28 -16.16
N ASN A 75 -13.37 -0.15 -16.08
CA ASN A 75 -12.56 -0.36 -14.88
C ASN A 75 -12.71 -1.76 -14.26
N GLN A 76 -12.86 -2.79 -15.08
CA GLN A 76 -12.83 -4.17 -14.61
C GLN A 76 -11.47 -4.80 -14.88
N LEU A 77 -10.99 -5.58 -13.92
CA LEU A 77 -9.82 -6.44 -14.05
C LEU A 77 -10.19 -7.65 -14.92
N VAL A 78 -9.50 -7.80 -16.05
CA VAL A 78 -9.64 -8.96 -16.94
C VAL A 78 -8.29 -9.65 -17.00
N GLU A 79 -8.17 -10.83 -16.42
CA GLU A 79 -6.96 -11.64 -16.52
C GLU A 79 -6.72 -11.98 -18.00
N ILE A 80 -5.54 -11.64 -18.49
CA ILE A 80 -5.15 -11.84 -19.89
C ILE A 80 -4.06 -12.89 -20.02
N ASP A 81 -3.24 -13.07 -18.99
CA ASP A 81 -2.20 -14.08 -18.97
C ASP A 81 -1.77 -14.44 -17.54
N PHE A 82 -1.14 -15.61 -17.42
CA PHE A 82 -0.54 -16.10 -16.19
C PHE A 82 0.81 -16.75 -16.50
N VAL A 83 1.85 -16.30 -15.81
CA VAL A 83 3.20 -16.85 -15.92
C VAL A 83 3.54 -17.62 -14.66
N MET A 84 3.86 -18.91 -14.82
CA MET A 84 4.30 -19.74 -13.70
C MET A 84 5.65 -19.26 -13.15
N GLY A 85 5.70 -19.06 -11.83
CA GLY A 85 6.93 -18.69 -11.14
C GLY A 85 7.94 -19.83 -11.17
N LYS A 86 9.24 -19.50 -11.16
CA LYS A 86 10.30 -20.52 -11.08
C LYS A 86 10.19 -21.36 -9.80
N HIS A 87 10.03 -20.69 -8.66
CA HIS A 87 9.64 -21.34 -7.40
C HIS A 87 8.12 -21.22 -7.21
N THR A 88 7.50 -22.31 -6.77
CA THR A 88 6.06 -22.38 -6.48
C THR A 88 5.80 -23.27 -5.27
N GLY A 89 4.69 -23.03 -4.57
CA GLY A 89 4.27 -23.87 -3.46
C GLY A 89 3.77 -23.07 -2.27
N SER A 90 3.47 -23.78 -1.17
CA SER A 90 2.90 -23.17 0.04
C SER A 90 3.81 -22.15 0.71
N ASP A 91 5.12 -22.19 0.40
CA ASP A 91 6.14 -21.30 0.92
C ASP A 91 6.48 -20.12 0.00
N ALA A 92 6.01 -20.07 -1.25
CA ALA A 92 6.30 -19.00 -2.21
C ALA A 92 5.47 -17.72 -1.93
N ILE A 93 5.66 -17.14 -0.74
CA ILE A 93 4.85 -16.04 -0.22
C ILE A 93 5.38 -14.65 -0.58
N HIS A 94 6.53 -14.53 -1.23
CA HIS A 94 7.12 -13.27 -1.64
C HIS A 94 7.56 -13.30 -3.11
N ARG A 95 7.09 -12.33 -3.87
CA ARG A 95 7.57 -12.01 -5.22
C ARG A 95 7.76 -10.52 -5.30
N ASP A 96 8.60 -10.08 -6.23
CA ASP A 96 8.70 -8.66 -6.53
C ASP A 96 8.89 -8.40 -8.03
N TYR A 97 8.44 -7.23 -8.47
CA TYR A 97 8.31 -6.87 -9.87
C TYR A 97 8.80 -5.45 -10.16
N HIS A 98 9.42 -5.27 -11.33
CA HIS A 98 9.62 -3.94 -11.89
C HIS A 98 9.69 -4.03 -13.42
N ASP A 99 9.14 -3.04 -14.13
CA ASP A 99 9.16 -3.01 -15.60
C ASP A 99 10.26 -2.10 -16.18
N TYR A 100 10.76 -2.48 -17.36
CA TYR A 100 11.68 -1.68 -18.16
C TYR A 100 11.58 -2.04 -19.65
N GLN A 101 11.45 -1.04 -20.52
CA GLN A 101 11.39 -1.20 -22.00
C GLN A 101 10.40 -2.28 -22.52
N ASN A 102 9.20 -2.38 -21.94
CA ASN A 102 8.20 -3.42 -22.24
C ASN A 102 8.56 -4.83 -21.72
N TYR A 103 9.45 -4.95 -20.76
CA TYR A 103 9.72 -6.22 -20.08
C TYR A 103 9.34 -6.10 -18.61
N LEU A 104 8.74 -7.15 -18.06
CA LEU A 104 8.54 -7.31 -16.63
C LEU A 104 9.66 -8.17 -16.07
N TYR A 105 10.38 -7.65 -15.09
CA TYR A 105 11.38 -8.40 -14.34
C TYR A 105 10.71 -8.90 -13.07
N ALA A 106 10.89 -10.17 -12.76
CA ALA A 106 10.24 -10.83 -11.64
C ALA A 106 11.26 -11.65 -10.83
N VAL A 107 11.16 -11.54 -9.51
CA VAL A 107 11.94 -12.33 -8.54
C VAL A 107 11.03 -12.99 -7.51
N CYS A 108 11.59 -13.88 -6.70
CA CYS A 108 10.93 -14.50 -5.56
C CYS A 108 11.94 -14.72 -4.44
N ASP A 109 11.50 -14.52 -3.19
CA ASP A 109 12.36 -14.67 -2.02
C ASP A 109 12.14 -15.97 -1.24
N GLU A 110 11.70 -17.03 -1.92
CA GLU A 110 11.61 -18.36 -1.33
C GLU A 110 12.08 -19.44 -2.30
N GLY A 111 12.59 -20.53 -1.70
CA GLY A 111 13.02 -21.71 -2.44
C GLY A 111 14.13 -21.47 -3.48
N PRO A 112 14.37 -22.45 -4.36
CA PRO A 112 15.24 -22.31 -5.52
C PRO A 112 14.49 -21.59 -6.67
N SER A 113 14.65 -20.27 -6.77
CA SER A 113 14.05 -19.44 -7.81
C SER A 113 15.09 -18.98 -8.86
N SER A 114 14.70 -18.05 -9.73
CA SER A 114 15.52 -17.39 -10.75
C SER A 114 15.12 -15.93 -10.93
N LEU A 115 15.89 -15.18 -11.73
CA LEU A 115 15.38 -13.97 -12.38
C LEU A 115 14.55 -14.41 -13.60
N GLN A 116 13.26 -14.07 -13.62
CA GLN A 116 12.40 -14.24 -14.79
C GLN A 116 12.17 -12.88 -15.47
N ILE A 117 12.30 -12.84 -16.80
CA ILE A 117 12.01 -11.64 -17.60
C ILE A 117 10.94 -11.99 -18.63
N MET A 118 9.83 -11.27 -18.56
CA MET A 118 8.65 -11.49 -19.38
C MET A 118 8.52 -10.37 -20.40
N ASP A 119 8.38 -10.73 -21.67
CA ASP A 119 8.12 -9.78 -22.76
C ASP A 119 6.64 -9.38 -22.79
N LEU A 120 6.40 -8.08 -22.64
CA LEU A 120 5.08 -7.44 -22.66
C LEU A 120 4.81 -6.72 -23.99
N SER A 121 5.62 -6.95 -25.02
CA SER A 121 5.48 -6.30 -26.32
C SER A 121 4.15 -6.61 -27.00
N PHE A 122 3.61 -7.80 -26.77
CA PHE A 122 2.38 -8.31 -27.39
C PHE A 122 1.13 -8.15 -26.53
N LEU A 123 1.19 -7.37 -25.44
CA LEU A 123 -0.01 -7.08 -24.66
C LEU A 123 -1.08 -6.39 -25.52
N PRO A 124 -2.38 -6.73 -25.34
CA PRO A 124 -2.92 -7.66 -24.33
C PRO A 124 -3.00 -9.14 -24.78
N ASP A 125 -2.42 -9.51 -25.93
CA ASP A 125 -2.68 -10.81 -26.56
C ASP A 125 -1.88 -11.96 -25.93
N SER A 126 -0.64 -11.72 -25.50
CA SER A 126 0.20 -12.74 -24.88
C SER A 126 1.39 -12.15 -24.13
N VAL A 127 1.91 -12.90 -23.17
CA VAL A 127 3.15 -12.67 -22.45
C VAL A 127 4.05 -13.90 -22.60
N SER A 128 5.34 -13.67 -22.86
CA SER A 128 6.31 -14.76 -23.00
C SER A 128 7.52 -14.56 -22.10
N VAL A 129 7.94 -15.59 -21.38
CA VAL A 129 9.20 -15.58 -20.64
C VAL A 129 10.37 -15.71 -21.61
N ILE A 130 11.19 -14.67 -21.70
CA ILE A 130 12.36 -14.62 -22.60
C ILE A 130 13.69 -14.90 -21.89
N TYR A 131 13.68 -14.86 -20.55
CA TYR A 131 14.82 -15.17 -19.70
C TYR A 131 14.30 -15.81 -18.41
N ASP A 132 14.90 -16.94 -18.02
CA ASP A 132 14.65 -17.64 -16.76
C ASP A 132 15.94 -18.36 -16.38
N ASP A 133 16.79 -17.69 -15.61
CA ASP A 133 18.13 -18.17 -15.28
C ASP A 133 18.52 -17.78 -13.86
N ASP A 134 19.17 -18.70 -13.17
CA ASP A 134 19.45 -18.66 -11.74
C ASP A 134 20.93 -18.32 -11.43
N SER A 135 21.74 -18.05 -12.45
CA SER A 135 23.18 -17.76 -12.30
C SER A 135 23.44 -16.44 -11.60
N LEU A 136 22.61 -15.42 -11.88
CA LEU A 136 22.73 -14.08 -11.30
C LEU A 136 21.89 -13.91 -10.04
N ILE A 137 20.71 -14.55 -9.99
CA ILE A 137 19.74 -14.45 -8.91
C ILE A 137 19.09 -15.83 -8.74
N THR A 138 19.34 -16.49 -7.61
CA THR A 138 18.51 -17.63 -7.16
C THR A 138 17.40 -17.18 -6.21
N ARG A 139 17.62 -16.07 -5.48
CA ARG A 139 16.62 -15.36 -4.66
C ARG A 139 16.95 -13.86 -4.61
N SER A 140 15.92 -13.05 -4.47
CA SER A 140 16.00 -11.61 -4.18
C SER A 140 14.76 -11.26 -3.37
N HIS A 141 14.90 -10.39 -2.36
CA HIS A 141 13.77 -9.90 -1.59
C HIS A 141 12.95 -8.94 -2.46
N ASN A 142 13.49 -7.75 -2.71
CA ASN A 142 12.92 -6.80 -3.67
C ASN A 142 13.87 -6.55 -4.85
N ILE A 143 13.35 -5.91 -5.90
CA ILE A 143 14.09 -5.35 -7.02
C ILE A 143 13.62 -3.92 -7.30
N PHE A 144 14.56 -3.08 -7.73
CA PHE A 144 14.22 -1.79 -8.31
C PHE A 144 14.99 -1.59 -9.61
N ILE A 145 14.39 -0.96 -10.62
CA ILE A 145 15.08 -0.69 -11.88
C ILE A 145 15.26 0.81 -12.06
N ASP A 146 16.53 1.23 -12.18
CA ASP A 146 16.83 2.54 -12.72
C ASP A 146 16.63 2.54 -14.24
N THR A 147 15.45 2.98 -14.65
CA THR A 147 15.06 3.04 -16.05
C THR A 147 15.87 4.06 -16.87
N ALA A 148 16.56 5.02 -16.24
CA ALA A 148 17.41 5.97 -16.96
C ALA A 148 18.69 5.30 -17.50
N TYR A 149 19.19 4.29 -16.79
CA TYR A 149 20.45 3.62 -17.12
C TYR A 149 20.31 2.13 -17.47
N GLY A 150 19.12 1.56 -17.30
CA GLY A 150 18.89 0.13 -17.52
C GLY A 150 19.65 -0.72 -16.51
N LYS A 151 19.58 -0.35 -15.22
CA LYS A 151 20.22 -1.07 -14.12
C LYS A 151 19.18 -1.66 -13.18
N LEU A 152 19.31 -2.94 -12.85
CA LEU A 152 18.48 -3.64 -11.87
C LEU A 152 19.23 -3.77 -10.55
N TYR A 153 18.61 -3.32 -9.48
CA TYR A 153 19.08 -3.35 -8.11
C TYR A 153 18.34 -4.48 -7.39
N SER A 154 19.03 -5.59 -7.10
CA SER A 154 18.49 -6.78 -6.45
C SER A 154 18.84 -6.76 -4.97
N CYS A 155 17.82 -6.53 -4.14
CA CYS A 155 17.91 -6.38 -2.69
C CYS A 155 17.95 -7.75 -2.01
N SER A 156 18.90 -7.94 -1.10
CA SER A 156 19.14 -9.22 -0.41
C SER A 156 19.29 -10.40 -1.37
N ASN A 157 20.12 -10.18 -2.38
CA ASN A 157 20.37 -11.14 -3.42
C ASN A 157 21.07 -12.40 -2.89
N LYS A 158 20.67 -13.55 -3.43
CA LYS A 158 21.41 -14.80 -3.35
C LYS A 158 21.65 -15.34 -4.75
N ASN A 159 22.82 -15.94 -4.96
CA ASN A 159 23.11 -16.75 -6.13
C ASN A 159 24.02 -17.94 -5.76
N SER A 160 24.54 -18.67 -6.75
CA SER A 160 25.46 -19.80 -6.53
C SER A 160 26.79 -19.39 -5.85
N GLY A 161 27.18 -18.12 -5.94
CA GLY A 161 28.39 -17.56 -5.33
C GLY A 161 28.23 -17.09 -3.89
N GLY A 162 27.01 -17.02 -3.35
CA GLY A 162 26.75 -16.57 -1.98
C GLY A 162 25.58 -15.61 -1.88
N SER A 163 25.57 -14.83 -0.80
CA SER A 163 24.58 -13.77 -0.55
C SER A 163 25.24 -12.40 -0.57
N ASN A 164 24.55 -11.42 -1.15
CA ASN A 164 24.94 -10.02 -1.19
C ASN A 164 23.79 -9.18 -0.63
N ALA A 165 24.10 -8.12 0.10
CA ALA A 165 23.07 -7.21 0.61
C ALA A 165 22.39 -6.48 -0.54
N LEU A 166 23.14 -6.08 -1.56
CA LEU A 166 22.62 -5.53 -2.82
C LEU A 166 23.50 -5.98 -3.98
N LYS A 167 22.88 -6.50 -5.05
CA LYS A 167 23.54 -6.80 -6.33
C LYS A 167 22.98 -5.89 -7.42
N VAL A 168 23.86 -5.29 -8.21
CA VAL A 168 23.47 -4.44 -9.33
C VAL A 168 23.81 -5.12 -10.65
N LEU A 169 22.84 -5.16 -11.57
CA LEU A 169 22.94 -5.78 -12.87
C LEU A 169 22.70 -4.76 -13.98
N ASP A 170 23.40 -4.88 -15.10
CA ASP A 170 23.04 -4.24 -16.36
C ASP A 170 21.96 -5.07 -17.05
N ILE A 171 20.85 -4.43 -17.39
CA ILE A 171 19.70 -5.01 -18.09
C ILE A 171 19.36 -4.26 -19.37
N SER A 172 20.29 -3.48 -19.92
CA SER A 172 20.15 -2.79 -21.21
C SER A 172 19.82 -3.73 -22.36
N THR A 173 20.23 -5.00 -22.24
CA THR A 173 19.78 -6.10 -23.11
C THR A 173 19.00 -7.11 -22.27
N PRO A 174 17.65 -7.14 -22.35
CA PRO A 174 16.81 -7.94 -21.45
C PRO A 174 17.04 -9.46 -21.59
N THR A 175 17.48 -9.94 -22.74
CA THR A 175 17.81 -11.36 -22.96
C THR A 175 19.21 -11.75 -22.43
N ASN A 176 20.01 -10.78 -22.00
CA ASN A 176 21.36 -11.02 -21.49
C ASN A 176 21.72 -10.03 -20.37
N PRO A 177 21.07 -10.13 -19.20
CA PRO A 177 21.50 -9.40 -18.00
C PRO A 177 22.95 -9.72 -17.63
N THR A 178 23.70 -8.74 -17.15
CA THR A 178 25.09 -8.96 -16.72
C THR A 178 25.37 -8.33 -15.36
N PHE A 179 26.26 -8.95 -14.59
CA PHE A 179 26.67 -8.43 -13.29
C PHE A 179 27.54 -7.18 -13.43
N LEU A 180 27.25 -6.14 -12.63
CA LEU A 180 28.07 -4.93 -12.53
C LEU A 180 28.90 -4.94 -11.24
N TYR A 181 28.25 -4.81 -10.08
CA TYR A 181 28.91 -4.75 -8.77
C TYR A 181 27.93 -5.13 -7.65
N ASN A 182 28.47 -5.36 -6.44
CA ASN A 182 27.68 -5.51 -5.22
C ASN A 182 27.89 -4.32 -4.30
N TYR A 183 26.97 -4.11 -3.37
CA TYR A 183 27.13 -3.24 -2.21
C TYR A 183 26.84 -4.04 -0.93
N ASP A 184 27.91 -4.33 -0.18
CA ASP A 184 27.89 -5.21 1.00
C ASP A 184 28.42 -4.50 2.27
N LEU A 185 28.35 -3.16 2.32
CA LEU A 185 28.71 -2.39 3.53
C LEU A 185 27.62 -2.45 4.62
N VAL A 186 26.49 -3.07 4.31
CA VAL A 186 25.40 -3.41 5.22
C VAL A 186 25.16 -4.91 5.15
N SER A 187 24.54 -5.48 6.18
CA SER A 187 24.23 -6.92 6.22
C SER A 187 23.03 -7.29 5.36
N HIS A 188 22.13 -6.34 5.09
CA HIS A 188 20.86 -6.59 4.43
C HIS A 188 20.34 -5.28 3.82
N VAL A 189 19.90 -5.32 2.55
CA VAL A 189 19.06 -4.29 1.96
C VAL A 189 17.71 -4.94 1.70
N HIS A 190 16.67 -4.40 2.32
CA HIS A 190 15.33 -4.92 2.23
C HIS A 190 14.67 -4.46 0.93
N ASP A 191 14.67 -3.15 0.72
CA ASP A 191 14.07 -2.48 -0.42
C ASP A 191 14.93 -1.28 -0.87
N ALA A 192 14.69 -0.80 -2.08
CA ALA A 192 15.39 0.34 -2.65
C ALA A 192 14.46 1.21 -3.49
N TYR A 193 14.68 2.53 -3.43
CA TYR A 193 14.20 3.47 -4.43
C TYR A 193 15.39 4.06 -5.18
N VAL A 194 15.41 3.95 -6.51
CA VAL A 194 16.54 4.41 -7.32
C VAL A 194 16.12 5.46 -8.33
N MET A 195 16.93 6.51 -8.44
CA MET A 195 16.74 7.55 -9.44
C MET A 195 18.10 8.07 -9.90
N ASN A 196 18.37 7.94 -11.20
CA ASN A 196 19.57 8.45 -11.85
C ASN A 196 20.87 8.05 -11.13
N ASP A 197 21.08 6.76 -10.94
CA ASP A 197 22.17 6.08 -10.25
C ASP A 197 22.26 6.31 -8.74
N THR A 198 21.41 7.18 -8.18
CA THR A 198 21.29 7.39 -6.74
C THR A 198 20.23 6.48 -6.15
N ALA A 199 20.63 5.58 -5.25
CA ALA A 199 19.76 4.63 -4.59
C ALA A 199 19.59 4.96 -3.11
N PHE A 200 18.34 5.10 -2.68
CA PHE A 200 17.93 5.10 -1.29
C PHE A 200 17.66 3.64 -0.89
N LEU A 201 18.42 3.13 0.07
CA LEU A 201 18.41 1.73 0.48
C LEU A 201 17.82 1.61 1.89
N ASN A 202 16.74 0.87 2.02
CA ASN A 202 16.10 0.57 3.28
C ASN A 202 16.76 -0.68 3.89
N CYS A 203 17.61 -0.49 4.91
CA CYS A 203 18.54 -1.52 5.38
C CYS A 203 18.14 -2.15 6.72
N GLY A 204 16.83 -2.32 6.97
CA GLY A 204 16.31 -2.90 8.20
C GLY A 204 16.84 -2.18 9.45
N GLY A 205 17.43 -2.94 10.38
CA GLY A 205 17.99 -2.39 11.62
C GLY A 205 19.17 -1.40 11.43
N GLN A 206 19.77 -1.32 10.25
CA GLN A 206 20.84 -0.37 9.95
C GLN A 206 20.33 1.01 9.47
N GLY A 207 19.01 1.16 9.32
CA GLY A 207 18.38 2.42 8.88
C GLY A 207 18.51 2.67 7.38
N LEU A 208 18.39 3.94 6.99
CA LEU A 208 18.47 4.35 5.58
C LEU A 208 19.92 4.60 5.18
N LYS A 209 20.35 4.05 4.04
CA LYS A 209 21.61 4.41 3.36
C LYS A 209 21.30 5.05 2.02
N VAL A 210 22.07 6.05 1.61
CA VAL A 210 21.99 6.62 0.26
C VAL A 210 23.32 6.39 -0.42
N VAL A 211 23.27 5.76 -1.59
CA VAL A 211 24.44 5.36 -2.34
C VAL A 211 24.35 5.81 -3.79
N THR A 212 25.50 5.97 -4.45
CA THR A 212 25.56 6.23 -5.90
C THR A 212 26.68 5.42 -6.53
N GLU A 213 26.62 5.23 -7.84
CA GLU A 213 27.75 4.70 -8.59
C GLU A 213 28.88 5.73 -8.70
N LEU A 214 30.11 5.29 -8.47
CA LEU A 214 31.34 5.97 -8.87
C LEU A 214 32.34 4.93 -9.40
N ASN A 215 32.75 5.08 -10.66
CA ASN A 215 33.73 4.22 -11.33
C ASN A 215 33.43 2.72 -11.21
N GLN A 216 32.21 2.27 -11.57
CA GLN A 216 31.79 0.86 -11.49
C GLN A 216 31.81 0.28 -10.07
N SER A 217 31.71 1.14 -9.06
CA SER A 217 31.58 0.74 -7.67
C SER A 217 30.55 1.60 -6.96
N CYS A 218 29.99 1.07 -5.88
CA CYS A 218 29.01 1.78 -5.09
C CYS A 218 29.71 2.59 -3.98
N ILE A 219 29.37 3.87 -3.85
CA ILE A 219 29.82 4.74 -2.75
C ILE A 219 28.62 5.22 -1.94
N GLN A 220 28.76 5.27 -0.61
CA GLN A 220 27.75 5.84 0.27
C GLN A 220 27.91 7.37 0.32
N ILE A 221 26.82 8.09 0.11
CA ILE A 221 26.77 9.57 0.06
C ILE A 221 25.82 10.18 1.08
N GLY A 222 25.04 9.37 1.79
CA GLY A 222 24.17 9.80 2.88
C GLY A 222 23.75 8.65 3.76
N GLU A 223 23.29 8.94 4.97
CA GLU A 223 22.69 7.95 5.86
C GLU A 223 21.78 8.58 6.91
N LEU A 224 20.82 7.78 7.37
CA LEU A 224 20.04 8.05 8.58
C LEU A 224 20.01 6.79 9.43
N SER A 225 20.94 6.69 10.38
CA SER A 225 21.14 5.50 11.20
C SER A 225 20.40 5.55 12.55
N THR A 226 20.06 6.75 13.02
CA THR A 226 19.34 7.00 14.28
C THR A 226 18.20 7.98 14.02
N TYR A 227 16.99 7.63 14.43
CA TYR A 227 15.79 8.44 14.24
C TYR A 227 14.70 8.02 15.24
N PRO A 228 13.69 8.87 15.50
CA PRO A 228 12.56 8.53 16.36
C PRO A 228 11.82 7.28 15.85
N GLN A 229 11.35 6.44 16.80
CA GLN A 229 10.63 5.20 16.48
C GLN A 229 11.38 4.32 15.45
N LYS A 230 12.70 4.18 15.61
CA LYS A 230 13.51 3.30 14.78
C LYS A 230 13.13 1.84 15.00
N GLY A 231 12.87 1.14 13.90
CA GLY A 231 12.61 -0.28 13.87
C GLY A 231 13.35 -0.96 12.72
N TYR A 232 12.63 -1.79 12.00
CA TYR A 232 13.06 -2.48 10.79
C TYR A 232 12.71 -1.62 9.58
N ASN A 233 13.65 -0.77 9.15
CA ASN A 233 13.48 0.08 7.99
C ASN A 233 13.25 -0.76 6.73
N HIS A 234 12.00 -0.78 6.27
CA HIS A 234 11.48 -1.80 5.37
C HIS A 234 11.43 -1.30 3.92
N ALA A 235 10.67 -0.24 3.67
CA ALA A 235 10.44 0.31 2.34
C ALA A 235 10.33 1.84 2.40
N GLY A 236 10.49 2.48 1.26
CA GLY A 236 10.35 3.93 1.18
C GLY A 236 10.30 4.44 -0.25
N TRP A 237 9.92 5.71 -0.39
CA TRP A 237 9.72 6.33 -1.69
C TRP A 237 10.04 7.81 -1.68
N LEU A 238 10.73 8.26 -2.73
CA LEU A 238 11.10 9.66 -2.94
C LEU A 238 9.99 10.42 -3.69
N ASN A 239 9.69 11.64 -3.26
CA ASN A 239 8.75 12.49 -3.97
C ASN A 239 9.32 13.03 -5.30
N GLY A 240 8.44 13.59 -6.14
CA GLY A 240 8.83 14.12 -7.45
C GLY A 240 9.80 15.30 -7.39
N ASP A 241 9.76 16.09 -6.32
CA ASP A 241 10.66 17.23 -6.08
C ASP A 241 12.03 16.80 -5.52
N LYS A 242 12.20 15.51 -5.22
CA LYS A 242 13.47 14.88 -4.80
C LYS A 242 14.02 15.41 -3.48
N ASN A 243 13.16 15.94 -2.63
CA ASN A 243 13.52 16.54 -1.35
C ASN A 243 12.83 15.86 -0.16
N ILE A 244 11.77 15.09 -0.39
CA ILE A 244 11.04 14.35 0.64
C ILE A 244 11.11 12.85 0.36
N TYR A 245 11.53 12.09 1.37
CA TYR A 245 11.47 10.63 1.36
C TYR A 245 10.52 10.16 2.46
N ALA A 246 9.51 9.36 2.13
CA ALA A 246 8.71 8.67 3.14
C ALA A 246 9.24 7.27 3.33
N MET A 247 9.37 6.80 4.58
CA MET A 247 9.79 5.43 4.86
C MET A 247 8.94 4.76 5.94
N CYS A 248 8.74 3.46 5.75
CA CYS A 248 8.03 2.58 6.66
C CYS A 248 9.04 1.74 7.46
N ASP A 249 8.87 1.69 8.77
CA ASP A 249 9.48 0.67 9.62
C ASP A 249 8.43 -0.42 9.85
N GLU A 250 8.67 -1.64 9.37
CA GLU A 250 7.68 -2.73 9.41
C GLU A 250 7.66 -3.39 10.80
N ASN A 251 7.17 -2.64 11.78
CA ASN A 251 6.92 -3.13 13.13
C ASN A 251 5.59 -2.61 13.64
N HIS A 252 5.07 -3.30 14.65
CA HIS A 252 3.81 -2.93 15.30
C HIS A 252 3.93 -1.56 15.96
N GLY A 253 3.01 -0.67 15.59
CA GLY A 253 2.83 0.66 16.16
C GLY A 253 3.93 1.66 15.91
N LEU A 254 4.74 1.46 14.87
CA LEU A 254 5.64 2.50 14.39
C LEU A 254 4.98 3.32 13.30
N ASP A 255 5.09 4.64 13.41
CA ASP A 255 4.55 5.57 12.44
C ASP A 255 5.40 5.57 11.15
N VAL A 256 4.85 6.07 10.04
CA VAL A 256 5.62 6.38 8.82
C VAL A 256 6.42 7.65 9.06
N LYS A 257 7.66 7.69 8.58
CA LYS A 257 8.58 8.82 8.74
C LYS A 257 8.60 9.64 7.47
N VAL A 258 8.37 10.94 7.57
CA VAL A 258 8.64 11.90 6.49
C VAL A 258 10.04 12.49 6.72
N LEU A 259 10.92 12.29 5.76
CA LEU A 259 12.29 12.77 5.79
C LEU A 259 12.49 13.92 4.82
N ASP A 260 13.29 14.90 5.22
CA ASP A 260 13.93 15.84 4.31
C ASP A 260 15.29 15.29 3.91
N VAL A 261 15.44 15.10 2.60
CA VAL A 261 16.61 14.55 1.94
C VAL A 261 17.22 15.54 0.95
N SER A 262 16.89 16.83 1.08
CA SER A 262 17.46 17.90 0.24
C SER A 262 18.97 18.09 0.45
N ASP A 263 19.48 17.76 1.65
CA ASP A 263 20.91 17.60 1.93
C ASP A 263 21.19 16.19 2.45
N LEU A 264 21.88 15.38 1.65
CA LEU A 264 22.20 13.99 2.00
C LEU A 264 23.25 13.88 3.12
N ASN A 265 23.96 14.96 3.45
CA ASN A 265 24.86 15.00 4.60
C ASN A 265 24.11 15.25 5.92
N ASP A 266 22.86 15.72 5.85
CA ASP A 266 22.02 16.06 7.00
C ASP A 266 20.56 15.68 6.74
N ILE A 267 20.30 14.38 6.59
CA ILE A 267 18.93 13.85 6.46
C ILE A 267 18.20 14.07 7.78
N GLN A 268 17.01 14.68 7.75
CA GLN A 268 16.24 15.00 8.95
C GLN A 268 14.82 14.43 8.90
N VAL A 269 14.34 13.91 10.03
CA VAL A 269 12.92 13.54 10.19
C VAL A 269 12.11 14.82 10.41
N LYS A 270 11.14 15.09 9.53
CA LYS A 270 10.24 16.26 9.61
C LYS A 270 8.99 15.98 10.43
N SER A 271 8.38 14.81 10.23
CA SER A 271 7.14 14.42 10.89
C SER A 271 6.96 12.90 10.91
N LEU A 272 5.98 12.47 11.71
CA LEU A 272 5.53 11.10 11.85
C LEU A 272 4.01 11.08 11.61
N PHE A 273 3.49 10.07 10.92
CA PHE A 273 2.05 9.88 10.73
C PHE A 273 1.68 8.39 10.69
N ASN A 274 0.44 8.05 11.03
CA ASN A 274 -0.06 6.66 11.05
C ASN A 274 -1.47 6.55 10.46
N SER A 275 -1.98 5.32 10.42
CA SER A 275 -3.29 4.99 9.86
C SER A 275 -4.48 5.67 10.56
N GLN A 276 -4.32 6.17 11.79
CA GLN A 276 -5.40 6.80 12.57
C GLN A 276 -6.64 5.90 12.76
N MET A 277 -6.49 4.57 12.76
CA MET A 277 -7.60 3.61 12.87
C MET A 277 -7.99 3.25 14.31
N GLY A 278 -7.27 3.77 15.31
CA GLY A 278 -7.62 3.65 16.74
C GLY A 278 -6.99 2.45 17.46
N ASP A 279 -6.23 1.62 16.75
CA ASP A 279 -5.47 0.47 17.26
C ASP A 279 -3.96 0.60 16.98
N ALA A 280 -3.47 1.85 16.90
CA ALA A 280 -2.10 2.19 16.55
C ALA A 280 -1.01 1.25 17.11
N PRO A 281 -1.05 0.76 18.36
CA PRO A 281 -0.06 -0.21 18.85
C PRO A 281 0.09 -1.51 18.05
N ASN A 282 -0.90 -1.87 17.23
CA ASN A 282 -0.92 -3.08 16.40
C ASN A 282 -0.85 -2.79 14.89
N SER A 283 -1.02 -1.53 14.46
CA SER A 283 -0.93 -1.13 13.06
C SER A 283 0.51 -1.29 12.55
N ILE A 284 0.67 -1.72 11.29
CA ILE A 284 1.98 -1.93 10.66
C ILE A 284 1.92 -1.29 9.27
N ALA A 285 2.73 -0.25 9.05
CA ALA A 285 2.94 0.28 7.71
C ALA A 285 3.90 -0.63 6.95
N HIS A 286 3.57 -0.98 5.71
CA HIS A 286 4.37 -1.89 4.89
C HIS A 286 5.10 -1.15 3.77
N ASN A 287 4.39 -0.79 2.69
CA ASN A 287 4.94 -0.06 1.56
C ASN A 287 4.30 1.32 1.43
N VAL A 288 5.09 2.29 0.96
CA VAL A 288 4.61 3.64 0.62
C VAL A 288 5.02 3.98 -0.79
N ILE A 289 4.11 4.60 -1.56
CA ILE A 289 4.43 5.23 -2.83
C ILE A 289 3.94 6.67 -2.81
N ILE A 290 4.82 7.61 -3.18
CA ILE A 290 4.47 9.02 -3.31
C ILE A 290 4.19 9.36 -4.77
N ARG A 291 3.04 9.97 -5.05
CA ARG A 291 2.70 10.60 -6.34
C ARG A 291 2.04 11.95 -6.10
N ASN A 292 2.55 13.01 -6.73
CA ASN A 292 1.98 14.36 -6.62
C ASN A 292 1.75 14.83 -5.17
N ASN A 293 2.75 14.62 -4.30
CA ASN A 293 2.67 14.88 -2.86
C ASN A 293 1.58 14.11 -2.12
N ILE A 294 1.04 13.03 -2.69
CA ILE A 294 0.15 12.12 -1.99
C ILE A 294 0.90 10.83 -1.71
N ALA A 295 0.93 10.42 -0.44
CA ALA A 295 1.43 9.11 -0.03
C ALA A 295 0.29 8.08 -0.03
N PHE A 296 0.48 7.01 -0.79
CA PHE A 296 -0.37 5.83 -0.77
C PHE A 296 0.37 4.75 -0.01
N VAL A 297 -0.20 4.26 1.08
CA VAL A 297 0.48 3.38 2.02
C VAL A 297 -0.32 2.10 2.20
N SER A 298 0.31 0.95 2.01
CA SER A 298 -0.23 -0.33 2.40
C SER A 298 0.04 -0.59 3.87
N TYR A 299 -0.97 -1.06 4.59
CA TYR A 299 -1.02 -0.98 6.03
C TYR A 299 -1.54 -2.27 6.67
N TYR A 300 -1.28 -3.42 6.05
CA TYR A 300 -1.70 -4.73 6.55
C TYR A 300 -3.19 -4.73 6.92
N HIS A 301 -3.53 -4.95 8.19
CA HIS A 301 -4.92 -4.99 8.68
C HIS A 301 -5.67 -3.68 8.47
N ASP A 302 -4.97 -2.55 8.44
CA ASP A 302 -5.60 -1.25 8.25
C ASP A 302 -5.91 -0.97 6.76
N GLY A 303 -5.55 -1.87 5.84
CA GLY A 303 -5.89 -1.71 4.42
C GLY A 303 -5.01 -0.68 3.71
N LEU A 304 -5.58 0.02 2.73
CA LEU A 304 -4.98 1.17 2.06
C LEU A 304 -5.21 2.44 2.88
N GLN A 305 -4.15 3.22 3.09
CA GLN A 305 -4.21 4.54 3.72
C GLN A 305 -3.60 5.59 2.78
N ILE A 306 -4.23 6.76 2.67
CA ILE A 306 -3.83 7.82 1.73
C ILE A 306 -3.65 9.14 2.48
N PHE A 307 -2.51 9.79 2.30
CA PHE A 307 -2.15 11.03 3.00
C PHE A 307 -1.69 12.12 2.03
N ASP A 308 -2.11 13.36 2.27
CA ASP A 308 -1.53 14.55 1.66
C ASP A 308 -0.22 14.92 2.38
N LEU A 309 0.87 15.03 1.62
CA LEU A 309 2.21 15.44 2.03
C LEU A 309 2.61 16.83 1.51
N SER A 310 1.64 17.64 1.05
CA SER A 310 1.89 19.01 0.60
C SER A 310 2.50 19.89 1.71
N ASP A 311 2.12 19.65 2.96
CA ASP A 311 2.87 20.09 4.13
C ASP A 311 3.58 18.90 4.79
N PRO A 312 4.89 18.70 4.57
CA PRO A 312 5.63 17.56 5.11
C PRO A 312 5.79 17.63 6.64
N LEU A 313 5.49 18.75 7.30
CA LEU A 313 5.48 18.86 8.76
C LEU A 313 4.16 18.37 9.37
N SER A 314 3.08 18.33 8.59
CA SER A 314 1.77 17.91 9.05
C SER A 314 1.00 17.10 7.99
N PRO A 315 1.43 15.86 7.70
CA PRO A 315 0.71 14.96 6.81
C PRO A 315 -0.76 14.80 7.21
N GLN A 316 -1.68 14.96 6.25
CA GLN A 316 -3.12 14.85 6.50
C GLN A 316 -3.67 13.58 5.87
N LYS A 317 -4.42 12.78 6.63
CA LYS A 317 -5.13 11.62 6.07
C LYS A 317 -6.24 12.12 5.16
N ILE A 318 -6.22 11.71 3.90
CA ILE A 318 -7.19 12.15 2.88
C ILE A 318 -7.95 10.99 2.26
N GLY A 319 -7.72 9.74 2.65
CA GLY A 319 -8.46 8.61 2.12
C GLY A 319 -8.04 7.30 2.77
N HIS A 320 -8.92 6.31 2.72
CA HIS A 320 -8.60 4.93 3.09
C HIS A 320 -9.56 3.96 2.42
N TYR A 321 -9.13 2.71 2.33
CA TYR A 321 -9.95 1.59 1.86
C TYR A 321 -9.55 0.33 2.63
N ASP A 322 -10.47 -0.25 3.37
CA ASP A 322 -10.25 -1.50 4.10
C ASP A 322 -10.29 -2.69 3.13
N THR A 323 -9.20 -3.44 3.06
CA THR A 323 -9.10 -4.65 2.22
C THR A 323 -9.20 -5.94 3.03
N TYR A 324 -9.18 -5.85 4.36
CA TYR A 324 -8.96 -7.00 5.24
C TYR A 324 -10.17 -7.32 6.11
N ILE A 325 -10.92 -8.34 5.69
CA ILE A 325 -12.08 -8.88 6.41
C ILE A 325 -11.70 -10.16 7.19
N GLY A 326 -10.39 -10.43 7.33
CA GLY A 326 -9.84 -11.69 7.82
C GLY A 326 -9.77 -11.81 9.34
N ASN A 327 -8.97 -12.78 9.82
CA ASN A 327 -8.75 -13.00 11.23
C ASN A 327 -7.65 -12.09 11.80
N PRO A 328 -7.97 -11.03 12.58
CA PRO A 328 -6.98 -10.06 13.05
C PRO A 328 -5.89 -10.64 13.97
N ALA A 329 -5.96 -11.93 14.32
CA ALA A 329 -4.92 -12.64 15.04
C ALA A 329 -3.72 -13.06 14.17
N VAL A 330 -3.82 -13.05 12.83
CA VAL A 330 -2.70 -13.35 11.94
C VAL A 330 -1.87 -12.08 11.76
N SER A 331 -0.74 -11.98 12.45
CA SER A 331 0.17 -10.85 12.29
C SER A 331 0.64 -10.74 10.83
N TYR A 332 0.75 -9.52 10.31
CA TYR A 332 1.12 -9.23 8.91
C TYR A 332 0.11 -9.74 7.87
N ALA A 333 -1.19 -9.78 8.17
CA ALA A 333 -2.23 -10.06 7.18
C ALA A 333 -2.85 -8.78 6.60
N GLY A 334 -3.53 -8.90 5.47
CA GLY A 334 -4.20 -7.77 4.82
C GLY A 334 -3.42 -7.13 3.67
N CYS A 335 -3.49 -5.80 3.57
CA CYS A 335 -2.91 -5.00 2.51
C CYS A 335 -1.38 -5.05 2.52
N TRP A 336 -0.80 -5.78 1.57
CA TRP A 336 0.65 -5.94 1.39
C TRP A 336 1.21 -4.90 0.44
N GLY A 337 0.72 -4.86 -0.79
CA GLY A 337 1.23 -3.98 -1.84
C GLY A 337 0.27 -2.85 -2.18
N VAL A 338 0.81 -1.73 -2.66
CA VAL A 338 0.05 -0.61 -3.21
C VAL A 338 0.76 -0.07 -4.45
N TYR A 339 0.00 0.20 -5.52
CA TYR A 339 0.52 0.84 -6.73
C TYR A 339 -0.48 1.88 -7.27
N PRO A 340 -0.23 3.19 -7.10
CA PRO A 340 -1.02 4.24 -7.72
C PRO A 340 -0.62 4.45 -9.19
N PHE A 341 -1.58 4.31 -10.10
CA PHE A 341 -1.37 4.67 -11.51
C PHE A 341 -1.25 6.18 -11.67
N ARG A 342 -0.26 6.63 -12.45
CA ARG A 342 -0.12 8.04 -12.89
C ARG A 342 -0.30 9.05 -11.75
N ASN A 343 -1.45 9.73 -11.71
CA ASN A 343 -1.77 10.78 -10.74
C ASN A 343 -2.41 10.25 -9.45
N GLY A 344 -2.57 8.94 -9.32
CA GLY A 344 -3.22 8.26 -8.20
C GLY A 344 -4.74 8.17 -8.33
N ASP A 345 -5.33 8.45 -9.49
CA ASP A 345 -6.78 8.35 -9.71
C ASP A 345 -7.29 6.91 -9.75
N LYS A 346 -6.41 5.97 -10.10
CA LYS A 346 -6.62 4.53 -9.87
C LYS A 346 -5.47 3.95 -9.09
N ILE A 347 -5.79 3.06 -8.17
CA ILE A 347 -4.85 2.46 -7.24
C ILE A 347 -5.05 0.95 -7.28
N LEU A 348 -3.97 0.22 -7.50
CA LEU A 348 -3.93 -1.21 -7.27
C LEU A 348 -3.53 -1.48 -5.83
N VAL A 349 -4.18 -2.45 -5.21
CA VAL A 349 -3.82 -2.93 -3.88
C VAL A 349 -3.81 -4.46 -3.91
N SER A 350 -2.75 -5.07 -3.38
CA SER A 350 -2.74 -6.50 -3.12
C SER A 350 -2.98 -6.76 -1.65
N ASP A 351 -4.02 -7.56 -1.39
CA ASP A 351 -4.29 -8.12 -0.08
C ASP A 351 -3.86 -9.58 -0.07
N ARG A 352 -3.11 -9.98 0.96
CA ARG A 352 -2.53 -11.32 1.05
C ARG A 352 -3.57 -12.43 0.95
N ALA A 353 -4.76 -12.21 1.49
CA ALA A 353 -5.85 -13.18 1.51
C ALA A 353 -6.91 -12.88 0.44
N ASN A 354 -7.19 -11.61 0.21
CA ASN A 354 -8.36 -11.17 -0.56
C ASN A 354 -8.05 -10.78 -2.01
N GLY A 355 -6.79 -10.90 -2.45
CA GLY A 355 -6.40 -10.79 -3.85
C GLY A 355 -6.15 -9.36 -4.31
N LEU A 356 -6.44 -9.10 -5.58
CA LEU A 356 -6.16 -7.83 -6.25
C LEU A 356 -7.38 -6.91 -6.21
N PHE A 357 -7.20 -5.70 -5.69
CA PHE A 357 -8.19 -4.64 -5.71
C PHE A 357 -7.76 -3.56 -6.72
N LEU A 358 -8.72 -3.10 -7.52
CA LEU A 358 -8.62 -1.88 -8.30
C LEU A 358 -9.56 -0.85 -7.68
N LEU A 359 -8.98 0.21 -7.15
CA LEU A 359 -9.66 1.28 -6.46
C LEU A 359 -9.61 2.56 -7.29
N GLY A 360 -10.69 3.33 -7.27
CA GLY A 360 -10.73 4.67 -7.83
C GLY A 360 -10.58 5.68 -6.70
N PHE A 361 -9.69 6.66 -6.86
CA PHE A 361 -9.48 7.72 -5.89
C PHE A 361 -9.77 9.09 -6.51
N GLN A 362 -10.50 9.91 -5.76
CA GLN A 362 -10.78 11.30 -6.10
C GLN A 362 -10.26 12.16 -4.95
N PRO A 363 -9.09 12.80 -5.09
CA PRO A 363 -8.55 13.65 -4.04
C PRO A 363 -9.63 14.64 -3.58
N PRO A 364 -9.80 14.84 -2.25
CA PRO A 364 -10.74 15.83 -1.77
C PRO A 364 -10.37 17.21 -2.34
N PRO A 365 -11.34 18.09 -2.61
CA PRO A 365 -11.04 19.48 -2.93
C PRO A 365 -10.16 20.04 -1.83
N VAL A 366 -9.12 20.80 -2.17
CA VAL A 366 -8.26 21.47 -1.19
C VAL A 366 -9.12 22.44 -0.38
N THR A 367 -9.61 21.98 0.76
CA THR A 367 -10.36 22.79 1.72
C THR A 367 -9.36 23.43 2.66
N VAL A 368 -9.27 24.76 2.60
CA VAL A 368 -8.57 25.53 3.62
C VAL A 368 -9.33 25.33 4.93
N GLU A 369 -8.78 24.45 5.79
CA GLU A 369 -9.13 24.17 7.18
C GLU A 369 -10.53 23.59 7.47
N SER A 370 -10.59 22.32 7.87
CA SER A 370 -11.61 21.89 8.83
C SER A 370 -10.94 21.21 10.03
N PRO A 371 -11.12 21.72 11.26
CA PRO A 371 -10.44 21.19 12.45
C PRO A 371 -11.08 19.90 13.01
N HIS A 372 -11.96 19.25 12.25
CA HIS A 372 -12.70 18.05 12.65
C HIS A 372 -13.21 17.27 11.44
N GLU A 373 -13.38 15.96 11.59
CA GLU A 373 -13.84 15.05 10.55
C GLU A 373 -14.99 14.17 11.04
N ILE A 374 -15.88 13.81 10.10
CA ILE A 374 -16.95 12.84 10.33
C ILE A 374 -16.89 11.82 9.20
N PHE A 375 -16.60 10.57 9.53
CA PHE A 375 -16.40 9.51 8.53
C PHE A 375 -16.88 8.13 9.02
N PRO A 376 -17.30 7.22 8.13
CA PRO A 376 -17.65 7.50 6.74
C PRO A 376 -18.90 8.39 6.68
N ASN A 377 -18.94 9.33 5.74
CA ASN A 377 -20.10 10.21 5.54
C ASN A 377 -20.42 10.30 4.04
N PRO A 378 -21.44 9.58 3.54
CA PRO A 378 -22.46 8.83 4.28
C PRO A 378 -22.01 7.63 5.13
N SER A 379 -22.78 7.28 6.17
CA SER A 379 -22.58 6.13 7.06
C SER A 379 -23.67 5.05 6.87
N ASN A 380 -23.27 3.77 6.97
CA ASN A 380 -24.13 2.58 6.86
C ASN A 380 -24.27 1.79 8.19
N GLY A 381 -24.19 2.47 9.32
CA GLY A 381 -24.43 1.87 10.64
C GLY A 381 -23.33 2.13 11.67
N ILE A 382 -22.13 2.51 11.25
CA ILE A 382 -21.08 3.00 12.15
C ILE A 382 -20.55 4.32 11.59
N LEU A 383 -20.42 5.31 12.47
CA LEU A 383 -19.87 6.63 12.18
C LEU A 383 -18.80 6.98 13.21
N TYR A 384 -17.68 7.54 12.77
CA TYR A 384 -16.64 8.11 13.61
C TYR A 384 -16.69 9.63 13.51
N PHE A 385 -16.68 10.27 14.67
CA PHE A 385 -16.34 11.69 14.80
C PHE A 385 -14.89 11.76 15.25
N PHE A 386 -14.08 12.59 14.58
CA PHE A 386 -12.71 12.89 14.96
C PHE A 386 -12.48 14.40 15.09
N LYS A 387 -11.74 14.80 16.12
CA LYS A 387 -11.24 16.16 16.32
C LYS A 387 -9.98 16.08 17.18
N ASP A 388 -8.91 16.77 16.80
CA ASP A 388 -7.73 16.95 17.66
C ASP A 388 -8.06 17.86 18.85
N HIS A 389 -7.93 17.36 20.09
CA HIS A 389 -8.11 18.11 21.34
C HIS A 389 -6.78 18.43 22.04
N GLY A 390 -5.64 18.04 21.45
CA GLY A 390 -4.31 18.22 22.03
C GLY A 390 -4.12 17.43 23.32
N LEU A 391 -4.25 18.10 24.48
CA LEU A 391 -3.89 17.52 25.78
C LEU A 391 -5.05 16.86 26.52
N PHE A 392 -6.29 17.31 26.32
CA PHE A 392 -7.45 16.81 27.07
C PHE A 392 -8.70 16.77 26.19
N ALA A 393 -9.14 15.56 25.85
CA ALA A 393 -10.43 15.33 25.22
C ALA A 393 -11.52 15.14 26.30
N ASP A 394 -12.41 16.11 26.44
CA ASP A 394 -13.67 15.98 27.18
C ASP A 394 -14.75 16.78 26.47
N TYR A 395 -15.73 16.10 25.89
CA TYR A 395 -16.77 16.74 25.09
C TYR A 395 -18.07 15.94 25.07
N THR A 396 -19.11 16.58 24.57
CA THR A 396 -20.43 16.02 24.33
C THR A 396 -20.80 16.15 22.87
N LEU A 397 -21.23 15.05 22.26
CA LEU A 397 -21.84 15.03 20.93
C LEU A 397 -23.35 14.91 21.07
N HIS A 398 -24.10 15.80 20.40
CA HIS A 398 -25.55 15.72 20.27
C HIS A 398 -25.93 15.45 18.82
N ILE A 399 -26.74 14.42 18.59
CA ILE A 399 -27.18 14.05 17.24
C ILE A 399 -28.64 14.41 17.06
N TYR A 400 -28.96 15.04 15.95
CA TYR A 400 -30.31 15.47 15.58
C TYR A 400 -30.72 14.87 14.22
N ASN A 401 -32.01 14.60 14.06
CA ASN A 401 -32.57 14.28 12.74
C ASN A 401 -32.82 15.55 11.89
N GLY A 402 -33.23 15.37 10.63
CA GLY A 402 -33.58 16.47 9.72
C GLY A 402 -34.72 17.39 10.18
N LEU A 403 -35.50 17.00 11.20
CA LEU A 403 -36.54 17.82 11.82
C LEU A 403 -36.04 18.58 13.06
N GLY A 404 -34.76 18.46 13.41
CA GLY A 404 -34.16 19.07 14.59
C GLY A 404 -34.47 18.37 15.92
N GLN A 405 -35.03 17.16 15.89
CA GLN A 405 -35.24 16.37 17.10
C GLN A 405 -33.93 15.73 17.54
N GLN A 406 -33.52 15.92 18.79
CA GLN A 406 -32.36 15.25 19.36
C GLN A 406 -32.66 13.76 19.52
N LEU A 407 -31.76 12.93 19.03
CA LEU A 407 -31.90 11.48 18.96
C LEU A 407 -30.99 10.75 19.94
N MET A 408 -29.77 11.27 20.12
CA MET A 408 -28.80 10.71 21.05
C MET A 408 -27.83 11.78 21.53
N GLN A 409 -27.19 11.46 22.66
CA GLN A 409 -26.10 12.22 23.24
C GLN A 409 -25.01 11.24 23.64
N ILE A 410 -23.76 11.59 23.38
CA ILE A 410 -22.59 10.77 23.70
C ILE A 410 -21.53 11.64 24.36
N GLU A 411 -20.91 11.14 25.42
CA GLU A 411 -19.73 11.75 26.02
C GLU A 411 -18.47 11.16 25.40
N GLY A 412 -17.56 12.02 24.96
CA GLY A 412 -16.27 11.64 24.41
C GLY A 412 -15.13 12.00 25.38
N LYS A 413 -14.18 11.08 25.55
CA LYS A 413 -12.96 11.25 26.36
C LYS A 413 -11.66 11.03 25.57
N ALA A 414 -11.76 10.99 24.24
CA ALA A 414 -10.67 10.77 23.30
C ALA A 414 -10.91 11.60 22.03
N ASP A 415 -9.88 11.82 21.20
CA ASP A 415 -9.98 12.60 19.96
C ASP A 415 -10.99 12.04 18.95
N TYR A 416 -11.45 10.80 19.17
CA TYR A 416 -12.53 10.23 18.40
C TYR A 416 -13.66 9.69 19.28
N THR A 417 -14.86 9.59 18.70
CA THR A 417 -16.01 8.89 19.25
C THR A 417 -16.68 8.09 18.14
N GLN A 418 -16.94 6.81 18.40
CA GLN A 418 -17.72 5.95 17.51
C GLN A 418 -19.21 6.03 17.86
N LEU A 419 -20.06 6.12 16.84
CA LEU A 419 -21.51 6.14 16.92
C LEU A 419 -22.05 4.91 16.18
N ASN A 420 -22.83 4.07 16.88
CA ASN A 420 -23.62 3.02 16.24
C ASN A 420 -24.96 3.62 15.79
N LEU A 421 -25.19 3.53 14.48
CA LEU A 421 -26.32 4.08 13.75
C LEU A 421 -27.23 3.01 13.11
N GLU A 422 -27.03 1.72 13.39
CA GLU A 422 -27.75 0.60 12.76
C GLU A 422 -29.28 0.66 12.93
N ASN A 423 -29.75 1.31 14.00
CA ASN A 423 -31.18 1.44 14.30
C ASN A 423 -31.81 2.75 13.80
N TYR A 424 -31.05 3.58 13.07
CA TYR A 424 -31.53 4.84 12.54
C TYR A 424 -31.93 4.70 11.07
N LYS A 425 -32.93 5.49 10.65
CA LYS A 425 -33.41 5.49 9.27
C LYS A 425 -32.44 6.24 8.37
N SER A 426 -32.48 5.93 7.08
CA SER A 426 -31.75 6.70 6.09
C SER A 426 -32.24 8.15 6.05
N GLY A 427 -31.31 9.10 5.89
CA GLY A 427 -31.60 10.53 5.85
C GLY A 427 -30.45 11.42 6.28
N LEU A 428 -30.70 12.73 6.32
CA LEU A 428 -29.75 13.76 6.76
C LEU A 428 -29.86 13.99 8.28
N TYR A 429 -28.71 14.01 8.93
CA TYR A 429 -28.54 14.18 10.37
C TYR A 429 -27.54 15.31 10.66
N TYR A 430 -27.63 15.85 11.87
CA TYR A 430 -26.73 16.90 12.36
C TYR A 430 -26.04 16.43 13.63
N LEU A 431 -24.74 16.66 13.71
CA LEU A 431 -23.91 16.43 14.89
C LEU A 431 -23.51 17.79 15.44
N ARG A 432 -23.87 18.07 16.69
CA ARG A 432 -23.40 19.22 17.45
C ARG A 432 -22.34 18.75 18.43
N TYR A 433 -21.15 19.28 18.28
CA TYR A 433 -20.05 19.12 19.22
C TYR A 433 -20.09 20.22 20.26
N VAL A 434 -19.89 19.87 21.53
CA VAL A 434 -19.75 20.80 22.66
C VAL A 434 -18.56 20.34 23.48
N SER A 435 -17.50 21.14 23.55
CA SER A 435 -16.39 20.90 24.47
C SER A 435 -16.86 21.07 25.92
N ASN A 436 -16.41 20.18 26.81
CA ASN A 436 -16.61 20.30 28.24
C ASN A 436 -15.39 20.93 28.94
N VAL A 437 -14.30 21.18 28.19
CA VAL A 437 -13.05 21.77 28.69
C VAL A 437 -12.98 23.27 28.41
N ASP A 438 -13.50 23.69 27.27
CA ASP A 438 -13.53 25.08 26.80
C ASP A 438 -14.88 25.42 26.17
N ASP A 439 -15.06 26.67 25.73
CA ASP A 439 -16.30 27.15 25.12
C ASP A 439 -16.46 26.74 23.63
N THR A 440 -15.63 25.80 23.12
CA THR A 440 -15.68 25.40 21.71
C THR A 440 -16.95 24.63 21.39
N MET A 441 -17.66 25.08 20.35
CA MET A 441 -18.88 24.45 19.85
C MET A 441 -19.00 24.60 18.34
N PHE A 442 -19.43 23.53 17.66
CA PHE A 442 -19.77 23.59 16.24
C PHE A 442 -20.85 22.57 15.87
N ILE A 443 -21.42 22.74 14.68
CA ILE A 443 -22.37 21.81 14.09
C ILE A 443 -21.81 21.33 12.76
N SER A 444 -21.84 20.02 12.56
CA SER A 444 -21.55 19.38 11.29
C SER A 444 -22.73 18.50 10.88
N LYS A 445 -22.71 18.00 9.64
CA LYS A 445 -23.80 17.22 9.05
C LYS A 445 -23.29 15.91 8.50
N PHE A 446 -24.10 14.88 8.62
CA PHE A 446 -23.79 13.58 8.04
C PHE A 446 -25.05 12.90 7.52
N TYR A 447 -24.87 11.96 6.60
CA TYR A 447 -25.97 11.21 6.00
C TYR A 447 -25.93 9.75 6.46
N ILE A 448 -27.08 9.20 6.85
CA ILE A 448 -27.25 7.76 7.09
C ILE A 448 -27.88 7.17 5.83
N GLN A 449 -27.30 6.11 5.29
CA GLN A 449 -27.78 5.46 4.07
C GLN A 449 -28.86 4.41 4.32
#